data_AF-A0A4S8KK79-F1
#
_entry.id   AF-A0A4S8KK79-F1
#
_cell.length_a   1.000
_cell.length_b   1.000
_cell.length_c   1.000
_cell.angle_alpha   90.00
_cell.angle_beta   90.00
_cell.angle_gamma   90.00
#
_symmetry.space_group_name_H-M   'P 1'
#
loop_
_entity.id
_entity.type
_entity.pdbx_description
1 polymer ?
#
loop_
_entity_poly.entity_id
_entity_poly.type
_entity_poly.pdbx_seq_one_letter_code
_entity_poly.pdbx_strand_id
1 'polypeptide(L)'
;PQERTEPQERTEPQEHTEDTEGQNDDDEALDDQDLQTAVEELGWASLDAVELKRRISLYGDMRKKMQVWYAKQRREVKSGKTSVKMMEVLRSKSDRGPKPRRKNDWQVFQKHYYASHIKNKAKAELDRQVAEWREKLKENPSLKASKPQKIAIDTAMARLVFEKQPEDFKAKIRVMAEEDLNDRLAEWTKKGKSKTPQVERTPEEWNAAIEEWAPEVIEFMKGVSAEVGMPGFAVFAGPNPVKGGALEVFL
;
A
#
# COMPACT_ATOMS: atom_id res chain seq x y z
N PRO A 1 66.32 11.48 14.84
CA PRO A 1 66.98 10.38 14.12
C PRO A 1 66.48 9.01 14.65
N GLN A 2 66.17 8.10 13.71
CA GLN A 2 65.51 6.79 13.86
C GLN A 2 63.98 6.90 14.04
N GLU A 3 63.10 6.83 13.03
CA GLU A 3 62.97 5.93 11.86
C GLU A 3 62.82 4.44 12.22
N ARG A 4 61.57 3.96 12.21
CA ARG A 4 61.14 2.60 11.79
C ARG A 4 59.62 2.62 11.54
N THR A 5 59.18 2.86 10.30
CA THR A 5 58.75 1.88 9.27
C THR A 5 57.57 0.99 9.68
N GLU A 6 56.50 1.12 8.91
CA GLU A 6 55.24 0.36 8.88
C GLU A 6 55.43 -1.16 8.80
N PRO A 7 54.33 -1.92 8.95
CA PRO A 7 53.80 -2.52 7.73
C PRO A 7 52.30 -2.25 7.51
N GLN A 8 52.01 -1.91 6.26
CA GLN A 8 50.71 -1.96 5.61
C GLN A 8 50.09 -3.36 5.75
N GLU A 9 48.81 -3.40 6.13
CA GLU A 9 47.95 -4.55 5.82
C GLU A 9 46.79 -4.07 4.94
N ARG A 10 46.63 -4.76 3.83
CA ARG A 10 45.85 -4.39 2.66
C ARG A 10 44.54 -5.18 2.70
N THR A 11 43.43 -4.46 2.59
CA THR A 11 42.14 -4.84 1.96
C THR A 11 41.50 -6.20 2.29
N GLU A 12 40.30 -6.14 2.89
CA GLU A 12 39.12 -6.82 2.34
C GLU A 12 37.90 -5.88 2.34
N PRO A 13 37.06 -5.89 1.29
CA PRO A 13 35.91 -5.01 1.14
C PRO A 13 34.73 -5.45 2.02
N GLN A 14 34.15 -4.51 2.77
CA GLN A 14 32.87 -4.70 3.45
C GLN A 14 31.76 -4.89 2.40
N GLU A 15 31.29 -6.12 2.26
CA GLU A 15 30.06 -6.43 1.54
C GLU A 15 28.88 -5.73 2.23
N HIS A 16 28.18 -4.94 1.44
CA HIS A 16 26.83 -4.46 1.71
C HIS A 16 25.90 -5.66 1.91
N THR A 17 25.53 -5.96 3.15
CA THR A 17 24.31 -6.73 3.41
C THR A 17 23.15 -5.75 3.43
N GLU A 18 22.45 -5.65 2.29
CA GLU A 18 21.10 -5.07 2.25
C GLU A 18 20.18 -5.90 3.15
N ASP A 19 19.78 -5.30 4.26
CA ASP A 19 18.70 -5.78 5.13
C ASP A 19 17.39 -5.83 4.31
N THR A 20 17.11 -7.01 3.75
CA THR A 20 15.82 -7.34 3.15
C THR A 20 14.88 -7.79 4.28
N GLU A 21 14.40 -6.86 5.08
CA GLU A 21 13.38 -7.15 6.09
C GLU A 21 11.97 -7.20 5.47
N GLY A 22 11.33 -8.37 5.59
CA GLY A 22 9.87 -8.43 5.74
C GLY A 22 9.05 -8.98 4.57
N GLN A 23 9.45 -10.09 3.95
CA GLN A 23 8.47 -10.94 3.27
C GLN A 23 7.66 -11.72 4.31
N ASN A 24 6.41 -11.29 4.52
CA ASN A 24 5.41 -12.12 5.18
C ASN A 24 5.13 -13.32 4.26
N ASP A 25 5.78 -14.45 4.53
CA ASP A 25 5.48 -15.77 3.97
C ASP A 25 4.18 -16.33 4.55
N ASP A 26 3.09 -15.56 4.50
CA ASP A 26 1.76 -16.16 4.47
C ASP A 26 1.57 -16.61 2.99
N ASP A 27 2.24 -17.70 2.63
CA ASP A 27 2.08 -18.42 1.37
C ASP A 27 0.61 -18.84 1.26
N GLU A 28 -0.17 -18.05 0.53
CA GLU A 28 -1.40 -18.51 -0.09
C GLU A 28 -0.99 -19.53 -1.15
N ALA A 29 -0.66 -20.74 -0.67
CA ALA A 29 -0.32 -21.88 -1.49
C ALA A 29 -1.40 -22.03 -2.56
N LEU A 30 -0.96 -22.15 -3.81
CA LEU A 30 -1.85 -22.44 -4.93
C LEU A 30 -2.71 -23.65 -4.53
N ASP A 31 -4.02 -23.56 -4.74
CA ASP A 31 -4.92 -24.70 -4.52
C ASP A 31 -4.39 -25.90 -5.33
N ASP A 32 -4.40 -27.09 -4.74
CA ASP A 32 -3.83 -28.30 -5.35
C ASP A 32 -4.47 -28.58 -6.72
N GLN A 33 -5.73 -28.16 -6.91
CA GLN A 33 -6.44 -28.21 -8.19
C GLN A 33 -5.87 -27.25 -9.23
N ASP A 34 -5.58 -25.99 -8.86
CA ASP A 34 -4.99 -25.00 -9.77
C ASP A 34 -3.58 -25.42 -10.23
N LEU A 35 -2.81 -26.03 -9.32
CA LEU A 35 -1.49 -26.59 -9.63
C LEU A 35 -1.59 -27.77 -10.59
N GLN A 36 -2.53 -28.67 -10.36
CA GLN A 36 -2.71 -29.84 -11.21
C GLN A 36 -3.14 -29.45 -12.63
N THR A 37 -4.06 -28.49 -12.77
CA THR A 37 -4.43 -27.93 -14.07
C THR A 37 -3.24 -27.25 -14.76
N ALA A 38 -2.46 -26.45 -14.04
CA ALA A 38 -1.28 -25.79 -14.62
C ALA A 38 -0.20 -26.81 -15.05
N VAL A 39 -0.01 -27.89 -14.29
CA VAL A 39 0.92 -28.97 -14.64
C VAL A 39 0.49 -29.72 -15.89
N GLU A 40 -0.81 -29.95 -16.08
CA GLU A 40 -1.37 -30.60 -17.27
C GLU A 40 -1.32 -29.67 -18.50
N GLU A 41 -1.77 -28.42 -18.37
CA GLU A 41 -1.83 -27.46 -19.49
C GLU A 41 -0.45 -27.02 -19.98
N LEU A 42 0.53 -26.88 -19.08
CA LEU A 42 1.88 -26.44 -19.40
C LEU A 42 2.82 -27.60 -19.75
N GLY A 43 2.29 -28.83 -19.76
CA GLY A 43 3.02 -30.05 -20.10
C GLY A 43 4.12 -30.38 -19.10
N TRP A 44 3.91 -30.09 -17.81
CA TRP A 44 4.91 -30.29 -16.77
C TRP A 44 4.93 -31.70 -16.18
N ALA A 45 3.97 -32.54 -16.56
CA ALA A 45 3.83 -33.91 -16.06
C ALA A 45 5.05 -34.83 -16.33
N SER A 46 5.90 -34.49 -17.30
CA SER A 46 7.09 -35.26 -17.67
C SER A 46 8.42 -34.67 -17.18
N LEU A 47 8.39 -33.59 -16.40
CA LEU A 47 9.61 -32.97 -15.88
C LEU A 47 10.13 -33.68 -14.62
N ASP A 48 11.45 -33.62 -14.46
CA ASP A 48 12.12 -34.08 -13.25
C ASP A 48 11.65 -33.30 -12.01
N ALA A 49 11.64 -33.94 -10.85
CA ALA A 49 11.08 -33.39 -9.61
C ALA A 49 11.75 -32.07 -9.19
N VAL A 50 13.04 -31.90 -9.48
CA VAL A 50 13.78 -30.66 -9.17
C VAL A 50 13.31 -29.51 -10.06
N GLU A 51 13.15 -29.77 -11.35
CA GLU A 51 12.73 -28.75 -12.32
C GLU A 51 11.23 -28.44 -12.20
N LEU A 52 10.41 -29.44 -11.85
CA LEU A 52 8.99 -29.25 -11.56
C LEU A 52 8.79 -28.30 -10.37
N LYS A 53 9.53 -28.50 -9.27
CA LYS A 53 9.47 -27.61 -8.10
C LYS A 53 9.89 -26.19 -8.43
N ARG A 54 10.93 -26.02 -9.26
CA ARG A 54 11.39 -24.71 -9.73
C ARG A 54 10.32 -23.99 -10.56
N ARG A 55 9.65 -24.71 -11.47
CA ARG A 55 8.59 -24.16 -12.32
C ARG A 55 7.32 -23.80 -11.53
N ILE A 56 6.94 -24.62 -10.56
CA ILE A 56 5.83 -24.33 -9.64
C ILE A 56 6.10 -23.03 -8.86
N SER A 57 7.32 -22.87 -8.32
CA SER A 57 7.71 -21.65 -7.61
C SER A 57 7.63 -20.41 -8.51
N LEU A 58 8.19 -20.50 -9.73
CA LEU A 58 8.18 -19.41 -10.69
C LEU A 58 6.75 -19.01 -11.12
N TYR A 59 5.88 -20.02 -11.29
CA TYR A 59 4.48 -19.82 -11.63
C TYR A 59 3.71 -19.11 -10.51
N GLY A 60 3.93 -19.53 -9.26
CA GLY A 60 3.36 -18.86 -8.09
C GLY A 60 3.75 -17.38 -8.03
N ASP A 61 5.04 -17.08 -8.21
CA ASP A 61 5.55 -15.71 -8.22
C ASP A 61 4.95 -14.85 -9.33
N MET A 62 4.85 -15.40 -10.54
CA MET A 62 4.25 -14.71 -11.69
C MET A 62 2.76 -14.43 -11.46
N ARG A 63 2.00 -15.42 -10.98
CA ARG A 63 0.58 -15.28 -10.67
C ARG A 63 0.35 -14.19 -9.62
N LYS A 64 1.18 -14.16 -8.56
CA LYS A 64 1.13 -13.13 -7.52
C LYS A 64 1.40 -11.74 -8.09
N LYS A 65 2.42 -11.58 -8.95
CA LYS A 65 2.70 -10.30 -9.64
C LYS A 65 1.53 -9.87 -10.51
N MET A 66 0.90 -10.78 -11.26
CA MET A 66 -0.28 -10.49 -12.07
C MET A 66 -1.49 -10.11 -11.23
N GLN A 67 -1.74 -10.80 -10.11
CA GLN A 67 -2.82 -10.47 -9.18
C GLN A 67 -2.61 -9.09 -8.56
N VAL A 68 -1.40 -8.75 -8.13
CA VAL A 68 -1.05 -7.42 -7.62
C VAL A 68 -1.27 -6.36 -8.69
N TRP A 69 -0.85 -6.63 -9.93
CA TRP A 69 -1.05 -5.73 -11.06
C TRP A 69 -2.53 -5.52 -11.38
N TYR A 70 -3.33 -6.60 -11.45
CA TYR A 70 -4.77 -6.51 -11.69
C TYR A 70 -5.51 -5.85 -10.53
N ALA A 71 -5.12 -6.11 -9.28
CA ALA A 71 -5.69 -5.44 -8.12
C ALA A 71 -5.37 -3.93 -8.14
N LYS A 72 -4.17 -3.54 -8.58
CA LYS A 72 -3.79 -2.13 -8.78
C LYS A 72 -4.62 -1.49 -9.90
N GLN A 73 -4.73 -2.14 -11.05
CA GLN A 73 -5.44 -1.64 -12.23
C GLN A 73 -6.97 -1.64 -12.08
N ARG A 74 -7.56 -2.61 -11.38
CA ARG A 74 -9.02 -2.68 -11.14
C ARG A 74 -9.49 -1.90 -9.91
N ARG A 75 -8.56 -1.42 -9.05
CA ARG A 75 -8.88 -0.40 -8.03
C ARG A 75 -9.11 0.99 -8.62
N GLU A 76 -8.70 1.21 -9.86
CA GLU A 76 -9.16 2.33 -10.65
C GLU A 76 -10.61 2.05 -11.05
N VAL A 77 -11.54 2.54 -10.24
CA VAL A 77 -12.97 2.56 -10.56
C VAL A 77 -13.08 3.27 -11.91
N LYS A 78 -13.40 2.53 -12.97
CA LYS A 78 -13.95 3.10 -14.22
C LYS A 78 -15.31 3.70 -13.87
N SER A 79 -15.28 4.85 -13.21
CA SER A 79 -16.43 5.69 -12.91
C SER A 79 -17.03 6.07 -14.25
N GLY A 80 -18.28 5.67 -14.48
CA GLY A 80 -18.98 5.98 -15.73
C GLY A 80 -18.97 7.48 -16.02
N LYS A 81 -18.71 7.83 -17.29
CA LYS A 81 -18.96 9.13 -17.94
C LYS A 81 -18.52 10.40 -17.19
N THR A 82 -17.59 10.29 -16.26
CA THR A 82 -16.90 11.42 -15.65
C THR A 82 -15.45 11.00 -15.59
N SER A 83 -14.60 11.70 -16.34
CA SER A 83 -13.18 11.39 -16.35
C SER A 83 -12.63 11.25 -14.94
N VAL A 84 -11.93 10.14 -14.73
CA VAL A 84 -11.25 9.80 -13.48
C VAL A 84 -10.37 10.97 -13.04
N LYS A 85 -9.77 11.72 -13.97
CA LYS A 85 -8.92 12.90 -13.70
C LYS A 85 -9.70 14.08 -13.14
N MET A 86 -10.87 14.41 -13.69
CA MET A 86 -11.71 15.50 -13.16
C MET A 86 -12.21 15.17 -11.74
N MET A 87 -12.63 13.92 -11.51
CA MET A 87 -12.99 13.43 -10.19
C MET A 87 -11.80 13.42 -9.23
N GLU A 88 -10.60 13.09 -9.71
CA GLU A 88 -9.36 13.13 -8.94
C GLU A 88 -8.99 14.55 -8.51
N VAL A 89 -9.11 15.55 -9.39
CA VAL A 89 -8.90 16.97 -9.05
C VAL A 89 -9.97 17.53 -8.11
N LEU A 90 -11.23 17.15 -8.30
CA LEU A 90 -12.30 17.53 -7.37
C LEU A 90 -12.13 16.86 -6.00
N ARG A 91 -11.59 15.63 -5.97
CA ARG A 91 -11.22 14.89 -4.76
C ARG A 91 -9.89 15.32 -4.15
N SER A 92 -8.99 15.95 -4.91
CA SER A 92 -7.64 16.36 -4.47
C SER A 92 -7.65 17.58 -3.56
N LYS A 93 -8.80 17.91 -2.94
CA LYS A 93 -8.85 18.85 -1.82
C LYS A 93 -8.06 18.26 -0.65
N SER A 94 -6.78 18.61 -0.67
CA SER A 94 -5.67 18.17 0.16
C SER A 94 -5.03 16.84 -0.24
N ASP A 95 -3.89 16.94 -0.90
CA ASP A 95 -2.85 15.90 -1.03
C ASP A 95 -2.28 15.45 0.34
N ARG A 96 -2.86 15.98 1.43
CA ARG A 96 -2.44 15.79 2.82
C ARG A 96 -3.05 14.53 3.43
N GLY A 97 -4.07 13.94 2.78
CA GLY A 97 -4.87 12.87 3.37
C GLY A 97 -5.58 13.30 4.68
N PRO A 98 -6.34 12.40 5.32
CA PRO A 98 -7.01 12.70 6.58
C PRO A 98 -6.00 13.02 7.69
N LYS A 99 -6.35 13.98 8.56
CA LYS A 99 -5.54 14.31 9.75
C LYS A 99 -5.33 13.05 10.60
N PRO A 100 -4.07 12.70 10.96
CA PRO A 100 -3.78 11.57 11.82
C PRO A 100 -4.56 11.65 13.14
N ARG A 101 -5.07 10.49 13.57
CA ARG A 101 -5.73 10.31 14.87
C ARG A 101 -4.84 9.48 15.78
N ARG A 102 -4.97 9.73 17.09
CA ARG A 102 -4.31 8.94 18.15
C ARG A 102 -4.69 7.47 17.99
N LYS A 103 -3.70 6.58 18.00
CA LYS A 103 -3.96 5.13 18.06
C LYS A 103 -4.36 4.74 19.48
N ASN A 104 -5.06 3.61 19.62
CA ASN A 104 -5.32 3.05 20.95
C ASN A 104 -4.02 2.47 21.54
N ASP A 105 -3.88 2.52 22.86
CA ASP A 105 -2.66 2.09 23.54
C ASP A 105 -2.32 0.62 23.23
N TRP A 106 -3.32 -0.26 23.20
CA TRP A 106 -3.14 -1.67 22.84
C TRP A 106 -2.64 -1.87 21.39
N GLN A 107 -2.93 -0.95 20.46
CA GLN A 107 -2.42 -1.01 19.08
C GLN A 107 -0.95 -0.62 19.02
N VAL A 108 -0.53 0.36 19.83
CA VAL A 108 0.87 0.74 19.97
C VAL A 108 1.63 -0.39 20.66
N PHE A 109 1.07 -0.96 21.73
CA PHE A 109 1.61 -2.16 22.37
C PHE A 109 1.77 -3.30 21.36
N GLN A 110 0.74 -3.59 20.55
CA GLN A 110 0.83 -4.62 19.53
C GLN A 110 1.95 -4.34 18.53
N LYS A 111 2.06 -3.11 18.01
CA LYS A 111 3.13 -2.72 17.06
C LYS A 111 4.53 -2.99 17.60
N HIS A 112 4.80 -2.66 18.86
CA HIS A 112 6.15 -2.74 19.45
C HIS A 112 6.46 -4.09 20.13
N TYR A 113 5.45 -4.79 20.62
CA TYR A 113 5.60 -5.95 21.51
C TYR A 113 4.90 -7.21 21.00
N TYR A 114 4.54 -7.26 19.70
CA TYR A 114 3.89 -8.43 19.11
C TYR A 114 4.73 -9.69 19.29
N ALA A 115 6.00 -9.67 18.85
CA ALA A 115 6.86 -10.84 18.83
C ALA A 115 7.11 -11.42 20.23
N SER A 116 7.32 -10.56 21.23
CA SER A 116 7.70 -10.96 22.59
C SER A 116 6.50 -11.36 23.46
N HIS A 117 5.38 -10.64 23.39
CA HIS A 117 4.28 -10.82 24.35
C HIS A 117 3.00 -11.41 23.75
N ILE A 118 2.79 -11.31 22.44
CA ILE A 118 1.50 -11.65 21.79
C ILE A 118 1.63 -12.89 20.90
N LYS A 119 2.67 -12.98 20.06
CA LYS A 119 2.83 -13.98 18.99
C LYS A 119 2.59 -15.41 19.46
N ASN A 120 3.27 -15.84 20.53
CA ASN A 120 3.17 -17.22 21.02
C ASN A 120 1.77 -17.53 21.57
N LYS A 121 1.15 -16.56 22.27
CA LYS A 121 -0.19 -16.73 22.84
C LYS A 121 -1.26 -16.72 21.76
N ALA A 122 -1.13 -15.82 20.78
CA ALA A 122 -2.06 -15.73 19.66
C ALA A 122 -1.96 -16.95 18.73
N LYS A 123 -0.75 -17.48 18.51
CA LYS A 123 -0.56 -18.74 17.78
C LYS A 123 -1.24 -19.91 18.49
N ALA A 124 -1.01 -20.08 19.78
CA ALA A 124 -1.65 -21.13 20.56
C ALA A 124 -3.19 -21.03 20.54
N GLU A 125 -3.72 -19.80 20.63
CA GLU A 125 -5.16 -19.55 20.58
C GLU A 125 -5.75 -19.77 19.17
N LEU A 126 -5.02 -19.41 18.12
CA LEU A 126 -5.40 -19.70 16.74
C LEU A 126 -5.45 -21.21 16.48
N ASP A 127 -4.42 -21.95 16.90
CA ASP A 127 -4.37 -23.40 16.72
C ASP A 127 -5.53 -24.08 17.47
N ARG A 128 -5.86 -23.60 18.68
CA ARG A 128 -7.02 -24.07 19.45
C ARG A 128 -8.34 -23.80 18.74
N GLN A 129 -8.59 -22.56 18.31
CA GLN A 129 -9.84 -22.20 17.64
C GLN A 129 -9.98 -22.88 16.28
N VAL A 130 -8.88 -23.07 15.54
CA VAL A 130 -8.88 -23.81 14.28
C VAL A 130 -9.19 -25.28 14.50
N ALA A 131 -8.65 -25.92 15.54
CA ALA A 131 -9.00 -27.30 15.90
C ALA A 131 -10.49 -27.43 16.25
N GLU A 132 -11.01 -26.54 17.11
CA GLU A 132 -12.44 -26.51 17.46
C GLU A 132 -13.34 -26.27 16.22
N TRP A 133 -12.92 -25.38 15.33
CA TRP A 133 -13.64 -25.12 14.08
C TRP A 133 -13.61 -26.33 13.14
N ARG A 134 -12.49 -27.04 13.05
CA ARG A 134 -12.39 -28.27 12.23
C ARG A 134 -13.32 -29.36 12.73
N GLU A 135 -13.42 -29.56 14.05
CA GLU A 135 -14.38 -30.53 14.61
C GLU A 135 -15.83 -30.11 14.32
N LYS A 136 -16.17 -28.84 14.53
CA LYS A 136 -17.53 -28.32 14.22
C LYS A 136 -17.86 -28.35 12.74
N LEU A 137 -16.87 -28.22 11.87
CA LEU A 137 -17.04 -28.29 10.41
C LEU A 137 -17.45 -29.70 9.95
N LYS A 138 -17.00 -30.76 10.65
CA LYS A 138 -17.42 -32.15 10.37
C LYS A 138 -18.91 -32.36 10.63
N GLU A 139 -19.44 -31.71 11.66
CA GLU A 139 -20.85 -31.80 12.04
C GLU A 139 -21.74 -30.86 11.22
N ASN A 140 -21.20 -29.71 10.78
CA ASN A 140 -21.97 -28.73 10.03
C ASN A 140 -21.13 -28.05 8.92
N PRO A 141 -21.23 -28.53 7.66
CA PRO A 141 -20.46 -28.01 6.53
C PRO A 141 -20.70 -26.53 6.22
N SER A 142 -21.81 -25.94 6.66
CA SER A 142 -22.13 -24.52 6.45
C SER A 142 -21.21 -23.56 7.22
N LEU A 143 -20.46 -24.05 8.22
CA LEU A 143 -19.54 -23.26 9.05
C LEU A 143 -18.22 -22.89 8.33
N LYS A 144 -18.03 -23.29 7.06
CA LYS A 144 -16.83 -22.96 6.28
C LYS A 144 -16.55 -21.44 6.23
N ALA A 145 -17.61 -20.63 6.19
CA ALA A 145 -17.52 -19.16 6.20
C ALA A 145 -17.08 -18.57 7.56
N SER A 146 -17.17 -19.33 8.65
CA SER A 146 -16.82 -18.89 10.02
C SER A 146 -15.43 -19.33 10.46
N LYS A 147 -14.50 -19.50 9.51
CA LYS A 147 -13.11 -19.88 9.82
C LYS A 147 -12.47 -18.82 10.74
N PRO A 148 -11.83 -19.23 11.86
CA PRO A 148 -11.13 -18.30 12.74
C PRO A 148 -10.12 -17.45 11.98
N GLN A 149 -10.15 -16.14 12.22
CA GLN A 149 -9.30 -15.18 11.52
C GLN A 149 -8.12 -14.79 12.42
N LYS A 150 -6.90 -15.01 11.93
CA LYS A 150 -5.63 -14.68 12.61
C LYS A 150 -5.63 -13.25 13.17
N ILE A 151 -6.02 -12.27 12.35
CA ILE A 151 -6.05 -10.84 12.73
C ILE A 151 -7.01 -10.57 13.90
N ALA A 152 -8.17 -11.23 13.93
CA ALA A 152 -9.15 -11.06 15.01
C ALA A 152 -8.61 -11.63 16.34
N ILE A 153 -7.95 -12.80 16.27
CA ILE A 153 -7.33 -13.44 17.44
C ILE A 153 -6.14 -12.62 17.94
N ASP A 154 -5.26 -12.16 17.04
CA ASP A 154 -4.14 -11.28 17.38
C ASP A 154 -4.62 -10.01 18.09
N THR A 155 -5.69 -9.40 17.59
CA THR A 155 -6.29 -8.20 18.18
C THR A 155 -6.88 -8.48 19.56
N ALA A 156 -7.62 -9.59 19.72
CA ALA A 156 -8.19 -9.98 21.00
C ALA A 156 -7.08 -10.29 22.03
N MET A 157 -6.05 -11.01 21.61
CA MET A 157 -4.91 -11.34 22.46
C MET A 157 -4.09 -10.12 22.83
N ALA A 158 -3.86 -9.19 21.91
CA ALA A 158 -3.18 -7.93 22.19
C ALA A 158 -3.89 -7.15 23.31
N ARG A 159 -5.23 -7.05 23.25
CA ARG A 159 -6.03 -6.38 24.28
C ARG A 159 -5.93 -7.10 25.63
N LEU A 160 -6.12 -8.42 25.64
CA LEU A 160 -6.06 -9.22 26.88
C LEU A 160 -4.69 -9.17 27.54
N VAL A 161 -3.61 -9.24 26.75
CA VAL A 161 -2.24 -9.19 27.26
C VAL A 161 -1.89 -7.79 27.75
N PHE A 162 -2.34 -6.74 27.04
CA PHE A 162 -2.14 -5.36 27.43
C PHE A 162 -2.86 -5.01 28.73
N GLU A 163 -4.10 -5.47 28.91
CA GLU A 163 -4.89 -5.21 30.12
C GLU A 163 -4.22 -5.78 31.38
N LYS A 164 -3.53 -6.91 31.23
CA LYS A 164 -2.78 -7.58 32.30
C LYS A 164 -1.40 -6.99 32.57
N GLN A 165 -0.94 -6.02 31.78
CA GLN A 165 0.35 -5.36 32.04
C GLN A 165 0.26 -4.44 33.27
N PRO A 166 1.39 -4.23 33.98
CA PRO A 166 1.47 -3.24 35.05
C PRO A 166 1.09 -1.83 34.56
N GLU A 167 0.50 -1.02 35.45
CA GLU A 167 0.08 0.35 35.11
C GLU A 167 1.26 1.24 34.67
N ASP A 168 2.45 1.07 35.25
CA ASP A 168 3.65 1.81 34.84
C ASP A 168 4.03 1.51 33.38
N PHE A 169 3.87 0.25 32.98
CA PHE A 169 4.10 -0.15 31.60
C PHE A 169 3.03 0.42 30.66
N LYS A 170 1.75 0.38 31.06
CA LYS A 170 0.66 1.01 30.30
C LYS A 170 0.88 2.52 30.15
N ALA A 171 1.36 3.20 31.19
CA ALA A 171 1.73 4.62 31.14
C ALA A 171 2.85 4.88 30.12
N LYS A 172 3.88 4.03 30.07
CA LYS A 172 4.92 4.11 29.03
C LYS A 172 4.33 3.95 27.62
N ILE A 173 3.40 3.02 27.42
CA ILE A 173 2.72 2.84 26.13
C ILE A 173 1.91 4.10 25.76
N ARG A 174 1.26 4.77 26.72
CA ARG A 174 0.52 6.02 26.48
C ARG A 174 1.43 7.13 25.96
N VAL A 175 2.61 7.29 26.56
CA VAL A 175 3.61 8.27 26.10
C VAL A 175 4.04 7.96 24.67
N MET A 176 4.37 6.70 24.35
CA MET A 176 4.70 6.31 22.98
C MET A 176 3.56 6.52 21.99
N ALA A 177 2.30 6.37 22.43
CA ALA A 177 1.13 6.64 21.58
C ALA A 177 0.95 8.14 21.28
N GLU A 178 1.34 9.00 22.21
CA GLU A 178 1.36 10.46 22.02
C GLU A 178 2.53 10.88 21.13
N GLU A 179 3.70 10.29 21.31
CA GLU A 179 4.87 10.51 20.44
C GLU A 179 4.57 10.10 18.98
N ASP A 180 4.06 8.88 18.73
CA ASP A 180 3.68 8.42 17.37
C ASP A 180 2.60 9.34 16.75
N LEU A 181 1.72 9.93 17.56
CA LEU A 181 0.75 10.91 17.07
C LEU A 181 1.43 12.23 16.70
N ASN A 182 2.29 12.75 17.55
CA ASN A 182 2.99 14.02 17.33
C ASN A 182 3.87 13.95 16.08
N ASP A 183 4.59 12.85 15.89
CA ASP A 183 5.40 12.61 14.69
C ASP A 183 4.54 12.59 13.43
N ARG A 184 3.44 11.82 13.45
CA ARG A 184 2.50 11.75 12.31
C ARG A 184 1.84 13.10 12.04
N LEU A 185 1.53 13.89 13.07
CA LEU A 185 1.00 15.24 12.92
C LEU A 185 2.04 16.20 12.35
N ALA A 186 3.31 16.09 12.75
CA ALA A 186 4.40 16.87 12.20
C ALA A 186 4.61 16.55 10.71
N GLU A 187 4.62 15.27 10.34
CA GLU A 187 4.67 14.82 8.95
C GLU A 187 3.46 15.31 8.14
N TRP A 188 2.25 15.18 8.68
CA TRP A 188 1.02 15.65 8.03
C TRP A 188 1.05 17.17 7.81
N THR A 189 1.58 17.91 8.79
CA THR A 189 1.76 19.37 8.70
C THR A 189 2.84 19.71 7.67
N LYS A 190 3.94 18.95 7.60
CA LYS A 190 5.01 19.13 6.61
C LYS A 190 4.51 18.87 5.19
N LYS A 191 3.77 17.78 4.97
CA LYS A 191 3.09 17.48 3.71
C LYS A 191 2.12 18.60 3.33
N GLY A 192 1.49 19.23 4.32
CA GLY A 192 0.65 20.38 4.05
C GLY A 192 1.39 21.67 3.69
N LYS A 193 2.55 21.91 4.29
CA LYS A 193 3.41 23.06 3.97
C LYS A 193 4.16 22.89 2.64
N SER A 194 4.33 21.65 2.17
CA SER A 194 4.53 21.34 0.76
C SER A 194 3.25 21.68 -0.02
N LYS A 195 2.92 22.97 -0.09
CA LYS A 195 2.44 23.48 -1.37
C LYS A 195 3.53 23.05 -2.32
N THR A 196 3.21 22.19 -3.28
CA THR A 196 4.01 22.09 -4.50
C THR A 196 4.45 23.51 -4.77
N PRO A 197 5.76 23.83 -4.80
CA PRO A 197 6.14 25.10 -5.41
C PRO A 197 5.35 25.12 -6.71
N GLN A 198 4.71 26.24 -7.05
CA GLN A 198 4.34 26.41 -8.44
C GLN A 198 5.64 26.20 -9.18
N VAL A 199 5.87 24.97 -9.66
CA VAL A 199 6.95 24.66 -10.56
C VAL A 199 6.65 25.65 -11.66
N GLU A 200 7.56 26.59 -11.85
CA GLU A 200 7.45 27.59 -12.90
C GLU A 200 7.40 26.79 -14.19
N ARG A 201 6.16 26.44 -14.59
CA ARG A 201 5.92 25.59 -15.72
C ARG A 201 6.46 26.33 -16.92
N THR A 202 7.26 25.65 -17.73
CA THR A 202 7.70 26.25 -18.98
C THR A 202 6.47 26.51 -19.87
N PRO A 203 6.52 27.46 -20.81
CA PRO A 203 5.42 27.70 -21.75
C PRO A 203 4.94 26.42 -22.48
N GLU A 204 5.84 25.47 -22.75
CA GLU A 204 5.54 24.18 -23.35
C GLU A 204 4.73 23.28 -22.40
N GLU A 205 5.09 23.26 -21.12
CA GLU A 205 4.37 22.51 -20.09
C GLU A 205 2.97 23.08 -19.83
N TRP A 206 2.79 24.40 -19.98
CA TRP A 206 1.47 25.03 -19.94
C TRP A 206 0.60 24.59 -21.12
N ASN A 207 1.14 24.61 -22.34
CA ASN A 207 0.39 24.19 -23.52
C ASN A 207 0.02 22.69 -23.46
N ALA A 208 0.95 21.83 -23.05
CA ALA A 208 0.68 20.40 -22.87
C ALA A 208 -0.40 20.14 -21.81
N ALA A 209 -0.39 20.90 -20.70
CA ALA A 209 -1.45 20.81 -19.69
C ALA A 209 -2.80 21.29 -20.24
N ILE A 210 -2.85 22.35 -21.04
CA ILE A 210 -4.09 22.83 -21.65
C ILE A 210 -4.64 21.80 -22.64
N GLU A 211 -3.79 21.24 -23.50
CA GLU A 211 -4.19 20.19 -24.45
C GLU A 211 -4.72 18.93 -23.75
N GLU A 212 -4.11 18.55 -22.62
CA GLU A 212 -4.55 17.41 -21.82
C GLU A 212 -5.90 17.67 -21.11
N TRP A 213 -6.10 18.87 -20.58
CA TRP A 213 -7.26 19.19 -19.74
C TRP A 213 -8.45 19.79 -20.49
N ALA A 214 -8.24 20.40 -21.65
CA ALA A 214 -9.32 21.05 -22.42
C ALA A 214 -10.47 20.09 -22.76
N PRO A 215 -10.22 18.85 -23.26
CA PRO A 215 -11.30 17.89 -23.53
C PRO A 215 -12.13 17.56 -22.28
N GLU A 216 -11.47 17.44 -21.12
CA GLU A 216 -12.09 17.06 -19.84
C GLU A 216 -13.01 18.17 -19.30
N VAL A 217 -12.56 19.41 -19.41
CA VAL A 217 -13.37 20.57 -19.01
C VAL A 217 -14.53 20.77 -19.97
N ILE A 218 -14.34 20.51 -21.27
CA ILE A 218 -15.43 20.56 -22.25
C ILE A 218 -16.52 19.53 -21.94
N GLU A 219 -16.15 18.29 -21.59
CA GLU A 219 -17.13 17.25 -21.21
C GLU A 219 -17.89 17.63 -19.93
N PHE A 220 -17.19 18.16 -18.93
CA PHE A 220 -17.83 18.70 -17.72
C PHE A 220 -18.80 19.83 -18.03
N MET A 221 -18.38 20.82 -18.84
CA MET A 221 -19.22 21.94 -19.23
C MET A 221 -20.44 21.50 -20.03
N LYS A 222 -20.32 20.47 -20.88
CA LYS A 222 -21.48 19.86 -21.56
C LYS A 222 -22.48 19.27 -20.57
N GLY A 223 -22.00 18.60 -19.51
CA GLY A 223 -22.86 18.09 -18.44
C GLY A 223 -23.60 19.22 -17.70
N VAL A 224 -22.89 20.28 -17.34
CA VAL A 224 -23.49 21.46 -16.70
C VAL A 224 -24.48 22.16 -17.62
N SER A 225 -24.14 22.33 -18.90
CA SER A 225 -25.00 22.95 -19.90
C SER A 225 -26.29 22.17 -20.15
N ALA A 226 -26.24 20.83 -20.13
CA ALA A 226 -27.42 19.99 -20.28
C ALA A 226 -28.38 20.12 -19.08
N GLU A 227 -27.85 20.25 -17.86
CA GLU A 227 -28.64 20.39 -16.64
C GLU A 227 -29.25 21.79 -16.50
N VAL A 228 -28.46 22.83 -16.83
CA VAL A 228 -28.87 24.24 -16.67
C VAL A 228 -29.65 24.75 -17.89
N GLY A 229 -29.60 24.04 -19.03
CA GLY A 229 -30.26 24.43 -20.28
C GLY A 229 -29.64 25.67 -20.94
N MET A 230 -28.37 25.97 -20.66
CA MET A 230 -27.65 27.14 -21.17
C MET A 230 -26.30 26.75 -21.78
N PRO A 231 -25.83 27.44 -22.84
CA PRO A 231 -24.51 27.22 -23.40
C PRO A 231 -23.43 27.64 -22.41
N GLY A 232 -22.51 26.73 -22.11
CA GLY A 232 -21.34 26.97 -21.27
C GLY A 232 -20.08 27.00 -22.14
N PHE A 233 -19.17 27.92 -21.82
CA PHE A 233 -17.86 28.01 -22.47
C PHE A 233 -16.76 27.94 -21.41
N ALA A 234 -15.65 27.32 -21.74
CA ALA A 234 -14.44 27.30 -20.93
C ALA A 234 -13.34 28.05 -21.68
N VAL A 235 -12.57 28.85 -20.96
CA VAL A 235 -11.48 29.64 -21.53
C VAL A 235 -10.22 29.35 -20.74
N PHE A 236 -9.16 28.92 -21.44
CA PHE A 236 -7.84 28.75 -20.85
C PHE A 236 -6.92 29.88 -21.32
N ALA A 237 -6.23 30.54 -20.39
CA ALA A 237 -5.25 31.57 -20.73
C ALA A 237 -3.89 31.18 -20.16
N GLY A 238 -2.86 31.23 -21.00
CA GLY A 238 -1.51 30.81 -20.63
C GLY A 238 -0.42 31.36 -21.57
N PRO A 239 0.85 31.25 -21.16
CA PRO A 239 1.98 31.68 -21.98
C PRO A 239 2.13 30.78 -23.22
N ASN A 240 2.16 31.38 -24.42
CA ASN A 240 2.36 30.64 -25.66
C ASN A 240 3.86 30.34 -25.89
N PRO A 241 4.25 29.06 -26.06
CA PRO A 241 5.64 28.68 -26.33
C PRO A 241 6.19 29.25 -27.65
N VAL A 242 5.34 29.42 -28.67
CA VAL A 242 5.71 29.92 -30.01
C VAL A 242 5.89 31.44 -30.04
N LYS A 243 5.23 32.18 -29.14
CA LYS A 243 5.31 33.66 -29.04
C LYS A 243 6.15 34.13 -27.85
N GLY A 244 7.12 33.34 -27.40
CA GLY A 244 8.05 33.73 -26.34
C GLY A 244 7.39 33.99 -24.98
N GLY A 245 6.30 33.28 -24.67
CA GLY A 245 5.59 33.40 -23.39
C GLY A 245 4.53 34.50 -23.35
N ALA A 246 4.18 35.13 -24.48
CA ALA A 246 3.03 36.04 -24.55
C ALA A 246 1.74 35.32 -24.13
N LEU A 247 0.89 35.98 -23.35
CA LEU A 247 -0.41 35.45 -22.95
C LEU A 247 -1.31 35.30 -24.18
N GLU A 248 -1.78 34.08 -24.43
CA GLU A 248 -2.76 33.77 -25.47
C GLU A 248 -3.96 33.06 -24.85
N VAL A 249 -5.12 33.30 -25.46
CA VAL A 249 -6.38 32.67 -25.08
C VAL A 249 -6.59 31.45 -25.95
N PHE A 250 -6.70 30.29 -25.31
CA PHE A 250 -7.02 29.02 -25.93
C PHE A 250 -8.49 28.71 -25.64
N LEU A 251 -9.29 28.67 -26.71
CA LEU A 251 -10.73 28.38 -26.71
C LEU A 251 -10.99 26.94 -27.15
#